data_AF-A0A1L5KHI4-F1
#
_entry.id   AF-A0A1L5KHI4-F1
#
_cell.length_a   1.000
_cell.length_b   1.000
_cell.length_c   1.000
_cell.angle_alpha   90.00
_cell.angle_beta   90.00
_cell.angle_gamma   90.00
#
_symmetry.space_group_name_H-M   'P 1'
#
loop_
_entity.id
_entity.type
_entity.pdbx_description
1 polymer ?
#
loop_
_entity_poly.entity_id
_entity_poly.type
_entity_poly.pdbx_seq_one_letter_code
_entity_poly.pdbx_strand_id
1 'polypeptide(L)'
;MVFYKDGTPTADAQIVSGNPFVPNCATPVGCYTTGEMKSGCTVNGEDYPSAVNYWIPFDGNLGISDAPWRMDFGGQLYEFEGTHGSICAPSDQVQIIFSNVEKNTPIVIYE
;
A
#
# COMPACT_ATOMS: atom_id res chain seq x y z
N MET A 1 -6.72 -4.05 4.79
CA MET A 1 -5.38 -3.89 5.39
C MET A 1 -5.56 -3.39 6.80
N VAL A 2 -4.98 -4.08 7.77
CA VAL A 2 -5.06 -3.69 9.18
C VAL A 2 -3.65 -3.47 9.71
N PHE A 3 -3.43 -2.36 10.41
CA PHE A 3 -2.18 -2.08 11.10
C PHE A 3 -2.37 -2.25 12.60
N TYR A 4 -1.55 -3.11 13.20
CA TYR A 4 -1.56 -3.38 14.63
C TYR A 4 -0.37 -2.69 15.29
N LYS A 5 -0.64 -1.97 16.38
CA LYS A 5 0.37 -1.41 17.27
C LYS A 5 0.12 -1.95 18.67
N ASP A 6 1.13 -2.62 19.24
CA ASP A 6 1.06 -3.23 20.57
C ASP A 6 -0.17 -4.13 20.76
N GLY A 7 -0.50 -4.92 19.72
CA GLY A 7 -1.64 -5.84 19.72
C GLY A 7 -3.00 -5.18 19.48
N THR A 8 -3.06 -3.85 19.34
CA THR A 8 -4.30 -3.10 19.08
C THR A 8 -4.39 -2.70 17.60
N PRO A 9 -5.51 -2.97 16.90
CA PRO A 9 -5.71 -2.47 15.54
C PRO A 9 -5.89 -0.94 15.58
N THR A 10 -4.98 -0.21 14.94
CA THR A 10 -4.96 1.27 14.95
C THR A 10 -5.33 1.88 13.60
N ALA A 11 -5.25 1.12 12.51
CA ALA A 11 -5.82 1.48 11.20
C ALA A 11 -6.47 0.26 10.56
N ASP A 12 -7.58 0.47 9.87
CA ASP A 12 -8.30 -0.55 9.10
C ASP A 12 -8.82 0.08 7.81
N ALA A 13 -8.31 -0.41 6.69
CA ALA A 13 -8.52 0.17 5.39
C ALA A 13 -8.92 -0.88 4.36
N GLN A 14 -9.96 -0.59 3.60
CA GLN A 14 -10.09 -1.18 2.27
C GLN A 14 -8.92 -0.72 1.40
N ILE A 15 -8.49 -1.57 0.47
CA ILE A 15 -7.30 -1.32 -0.36
C ILE A 15 -7.58 -1.58 -1.84
N VAL A 16 -6.68 -1.12 -2.69
CA VAL A 16 -6.53 -1.62 -4.06
C VAL A 16 -5.12 -2.20 -4.18
N SER A 17 -5.04 -3.49 -4.44
CA SER A 17 -3.78 -4.20 -4.69
C SER A 17 -3.43 -4.19 -6.18
N GLY A 18 -2.33 -4.85 -6.51
CA GLY A 18 -1.92 -5.09 -7.88
C GLY A 18 -2.91 -5.95 -8.67
N ASN A 19 -3.00 -5.68 -9.97
CA ASN A 19 -3.90 -6.41 -10.86
C ASN A 19 -3.29 -7.78 -11.25
N PRO A 20 -3.86 -8.92 -10.83
CA PRO A 20 -3.32 -10.25 -11.14
C PRO A 20 -3.54 -10.67 -12.60
N PHE A 21 -4.42 -9.99 -13.34
CA PHE A 21 -4.71 -10.28 -14.74
C PHE A 21 -3.76 -9.56 -15.71
N VAL A 22 -2.96 -8.60 -15.21
CA VAL A 22 -1.92 -7.93 -15.99
C VAL A 22 -0.56 -8.56 -15.66
N PRO A 23 0.23 -8.98 -16.68
CA PRO A 23 1.52 -9.60 -16.44
C PRO A 23 2.43 -8.78 -15.51
N ASN A 24 2.97 -9.42 -14.49
CA ASN A 24 3.89 -8.83 -13.49
C ASN A 24 3.31 -7.70 -12.64
N CYS A 25 1.98 -7.55 -12.59
CA CYS A 25 1.32 -6.51 -11.80
C CYS A 25 0.65 -7.04 -10.52
N ALA A 26 0.61 -8.35 -10.30
CA ALA A 26 0.07 -8.93 -9.07
C ALA A 26 0.88 -8.46 -7.85
N THR A 27 0.20 -8.10 -6.76
CA THR A 27 0.88 -7.93 -5.47
C THR A 27 1.37 -9.30 -4.99
N PRO A 28 2.69 -9.49 -4.75
CA PRO A 28 3.20 -10.77 -4.32
C PRO A 28 2.78 -11.08 -2.88
N VAL A 29 2.30 -12.30 -2.65
CA VAL A 29 1.98 -12.81 -1.32
C VAL A 29 3.27 -13.18 -0.58
N GLY A 30 3.28 -13.01 0.75
CA GLY A 30 4.44 -13.36 1.56
C GLY A 30 4.58 -12.57 2.85
N CYS A 31 5.68 -12.83 3.54
CA CYS A 31 6.08 -12.11 4.74
C CYS A 31 7.24 -11.17 4.39
N TYR A 32 7.03 -9.89 4.64
CA TYR A 32 7.94 -8.79 4.32
C TYR A 32 8.22 -7.97 5.58
N THR A 33 9.07 -6.97 5.41
CA THR A 33 9.32 -5.96 6.44
C THR A 33 9.37 -4.59 5.82
N THR A 34 8.89 -3.58 6.53
CA THR A 34 8.97 -2.19 6.07
C THR A 34 10.42 -1.73 5.90
N GLY A 35 10.67 -1.01 4.81
CA GLY A 35 11.92 -0.32 4.58
C GLY A 35 11.95 1.09 5.18
N GLU A 36 12.79 1.96 4.62
CA GLU A 36 12.87 3.36 5.01
C GLU A 36 11.68 4.16 4.44
N MET A 37 10.87 4.70 5.35
CA MET A 37 9.69 5.50 5.05
C MET A 37 10.06 6.79 4.31
N LYS A 38 9.25 7.17 3.33
CA LYS A 38 9.42 8.41 2.56
C LYS A 38 8.11 9.21 2.59
N SER A 39 8.21 10.50 2.91
CA SER A 39 7.09 11.45 2.84
C SER A 39 7.23 12.35 1.62
N GLY A 40 6.12 12.67 0.96
CA GLY A 40 6.07 13.60 -0.18
C GLY A 40 6.92 13.13 -1.35
N CYS A 41 6.60 11.96 -1.90
CA CYS A 41 7.37 11.36 -2.99
C CYS A 41 6.51 11.06 -4.20
N THR A 42 7.19 11.03 -5.36
CA THR A 42 6.60 10.57 -6.61
C THR A 42 6.90 9.07 -6.76
N VAL A 43 5.86 8.23 -6.80
CA VAL A 43 6.01 6.79 -7.05
C VAL A 43 6.14 6.57 -8.55
N ASN A 44 7.33 6.16 -9.01
CA ASN A 44 7.57 5.89 -10.42
C ASN A 44 7.08 4.48 -10.79
N GLY A 45 6.46 4.33 -11.95
CA GLY A 45 6.02 3.03 -12.48
C GLY A 45 4.52 2.77 -12.46
N GLU A 46 3.71 3.76 -12.05
CA GLU A 46 2.24 3.72 -12.13
C GLU A 46 1.73 4.66 -13.24
N ASP A 47 0.62 4.31 -13.88
CA ASP A 47 0.00 5.11 -14.96
C ASP A 47 -0.84 6.31 -14.45
N TYR A 48 -0.78 6.59 -13.14
CA TYR A 48 -1.63 7.58 -12.45
C TYR A 48 -0.80 8.72 -11.82
N PRO A 49 -1.43 9.84 -11.40
CA PRO A 49 -0.74 10.93 -10.71
C PRO A 49 0.05 10.38 -9.52
N SER A 50 1.36 10.32 -9.67
CA SER A 50 2.26 9.57 -8.79
C SER A 50 2.64 10.34 -7.53
N ALA A 51 2.07 11.52 -7.32
CA ALA A 51 2.27 12.30 -6.10
C ALA A 51 1.49 11.64 -4.95
N VAL A 52 2.20 10.89 -4.12
CA VAL A 52 1.69 10.33 -2.87
C VAL A 52 2.24 11.13 -1.70
N ASN A 53 1.45 11.27 -0.64
CA ASN A 53 1.88 11.93 0.58
C ASN A 53 2.77 11.00 1.42
N TYR A 54 2.47 9.70 1.41
CA TYR A 54 3.11 8.70 2.25
C TYR A 54 3.50 7.47 1.44
N TRP A 55 4.75 7.02 1.61
CA TRP A 55 5.25 5.81 1.01
C TRP A 55 5.95 4.92 2.04
N ILE A 56 5.43 3.70 2.18
CA ILE A 56 5.91 2.68 3.09
C ILE A 56 6.40 1.49 2.25
N PRO A 57 7.71 1.41 1.93
CA PRO A 57 8.23 0.34 1.09
C PRO A 57 8.20 -1.01 1.82
N PHE A 58 7.96 -2.10 1.11
CA PHE A 58 8.01 -3.47 1.68
C PHE A 58 8.79 -4.48 0.84
N ASP A 59 8.94 -4.29 -0.48
CA ASP A 59 9.71 -5.20 -1.33
C ASP A 59 10.26 -4.51 -2.58
N GLY A 60 11.57 -4.21 -2.60
CA GLY A 60 12.21 -3.54 -3.75
C GLY A 60 11.55 -2.22 -4.13
N ASN A 61 10.79 -2.22 -5.22
CA ASN A 61 10.05 -1.06 -5.73
C ASN A 61 8.57 -1.05 -5.29
N LEU A 62 8.12 -2.04 -4.54
CA LEU A 62 6.76 -2.16 -4.04
C LEU A 62 6.62 -1.53 -2.65
N GLY A 63 5.46 -0.93 -2.43
CA GLY A 63 5.15 -0.26 -1.17
C GLY A 63 3.66 -0.10 -0.96
N ILE A 64 3.33 0.39 0.24
CA ILE A 64 2.00 0.88 0.59
C ILE A 64 2.02 2.39 0.42
N SER A 65 1.04 2.93 -0.29
CA SER A 65 0.90 4.37 -0.51
C SER A 65 -0.52 4.84 -0.28
N ASP A 66 -0.66 6.14 -0.01
CA ASP A 66 -1.95 6.77 -0.18
C ASP A 66 -2.27 7.02 -1.65
N ALA A 67 -3.55 7.16 -1.96
CA ALA A 67 -4.04 7.52 -3.29
C ALA A 67 -5.08 8.65 -3.19
N PRO A 68 -4.65 9.91 -2.99
CA PRO A 68 -5.54 11.04 -2.77
C PRO A 68 -6.46 11.36 -3.96
N TRP A 69 -6.17 10.80 -5.14
CA TRP A 69 -6.99 10.92 -6.34
C TRP A 69 -8.13 9.88 -6.41
N ARG A 70 -8.10 8.83 -5.59
CA ARG A 70 -9.11 7.77 -5.60
C ARG A 70 -10.25 8.08 -4.63
N MET A 71 -11.46 7.77 -5.08
CA MET A 71 -12.68 7.92 -4.28
C MET A 71 -13.09 6.62 -3.57
N ASP A 72 -12.78 5.47 -4.18
CA ASP A 72 -13.22 4.15 -3.70
C ASP A 72 -12.05 3.17 -3.57
N PHE A 73 -12.18 2.24 -2.62
CA PHE A 73 -11.20 1.19 -2.33
C PHE A 73 -11.93 -0.12 -1.98
N GLY A 74 -11.29 -1.26 -2.25
CA GLY A 74 -11.82 -2.60 -1.94
C GLY A 74 -12.61 -3.25 -3.08
N GLY A 75 -13.29 -4.35 -2.74
CA GLY A 75 -14.06 -5.15 -3.70
C GLY A 75 -13.20 -5.68 -4.86
N GLN A 76 -13.75 -5.64 -6.06
CA GLN A 76 -13.08 -6.10 -7.28
C GLN A 76 -12.30 -4.99 -8.00
N LEU A 77 -12.07 -3.84 -7.36
CA LEU A 77 -11.36 -2.72 -7.99
C LEU A 77 -9.94 -3.10 -8.44
N TYR A 78 -9.29 -4.06 -7.76
CA TYR A 78 -7.99 -4.57 -8.18
C TYR A 78 -8.01 -5.23 -9.58
N GLU A 79 -9.16 -5.72 -10.04
CA GLU A 79 -9.30 -6.38 -11.35
C GLU A 79 -9.33 -5.37 -12.50
N PHE A 80 -9.89 -4.18 -12.26
CA PHE A 80 -10.14 -3.16 -13.28
C PHE A 80 -9.18 -1.98 -13.19
N GLU A 81 -8.78 -1.64 -11.96
CA GLU A 81 -7.95 -0.48 -11.64
C GLU A 81 -6.80 -0.85 -10.68
N GLY A 82 -6.40 -2.13 -10.64
CA GLY A 82 -5.27 -2.57 -9.83
C GLY A 82 -3.98 -1.84 -10.18
N THR A 83 -3.07 -1.80 -9.21
CA THR A 83 -1.74 -1.18 -9.33
C THR A 83 -0.76 -2.10 -10.09
N HIS A 84 0.50 -1.69 -10.20
CA HIS A 84 1.62 -2.53 -10.65
C HIS A 84 2.28 -3.32 -9.50
N GLY A 85 1.49 -3.77 -8.53
CA GLY A 85 1.91 -4.61 -7.41
C GLY A 85 1.96 -3.91 -6.06
N SER A 86 2.01 -2.57 -6.05
CA SER A 86 1.93 -1.77 -4.82
C SER A 86 0.53 -1.81 -4.20
N ILE A 87 0.39 -1.41 -2.94
CA ILE A 87 -0.91 -1.38 -2.27
C ILE A 87 -1.31 0.08 -2.06
N CYS A 88 -2.45 0.48 -2.62
CA CYS A 88 -3.03 1.79 -2.37
C CYS A 88 -4.13 1.71 -1.31
N ALA A 89 -4.18 2.71 -0.44
CA ALA A 89 -5.21 2.84 0.59
C ALA A 89 -5.64 4.32 0.78
N PRO A 90 -6.75 4.59 1.48
CA PRO A 90 -7.18 5.94 1.84
C PRO A 90 -6.09 6.73 2.59
N SER A 91 -5.95 8.02 2.26
CA SER A 91 -4.88 8.87 2.81
C SER A 91 -4.92 9.02 4.33
N ASP A 92 -6.10 9.05 4.93
CA ASP A 92 -6.28 9.10 6.39
C ASP A 92 -5.73 7.84 7.07
N GLN A 93 -6.00 6.67 6.50
CA GLN A 93 -5.53 5.39 7.03
C GLN A 93 -4.01 5.26 6.87
N VAL A 94 -3.47 5.58 5.69
CA VAL A 94 -2.02 5.51 5.46
C VAL A 94 -1.26 6.51 6.34
N GLN A 95 -1.82 7.70 6.59
CA GLN A 95 -1.23 8.65 7.51
C GLN A 95 -1.07 8.08 8.93
N ILE A 96 -2.09 7.40 9.45
CA ILE A 96 -2.04 6.75 10.77
C ILE A 96 -0.91 5.73 10.80
N ILE A 97 -0.83 4.87 9.77
CA ILE A 97 0.21 3.83 9.66
C ILE A 97 1.58 4.50 9.57
N PHE A 98 1.79 5.42 8.63
CA PHE A 98 3.05 6.10 8.40
C PHE A 98 3.59 6.79 9.66
N SER A 99 2.71 7.38 10.47
CA SER A 99 3.09 8.07 11.71
C SER A 99 3.50 7.13 12.84
N ASN A 100 3.18 5.84 12.74
CA ASN A 100 3.34 4.86 13.82
C ASN A 100 4.20 3.65 13.44
N VAL A 101 4.39 3.41 12.15
CA VAL A 101 5.17 2.29 11.62
C VAL A 101 6.65 2.59 11.76
N GLU A 102 7.43 1.57 12.11
CA GLU A 102 8.88 1.67 12.23
C GLU A 102 9.55 0.86 11.12
N LYS A 103 10.83 1.13 10.85
CA LYS A 103 11.62 0.30 9.94
C LYS A 103 11.67 -1.13 10.47
N ASN A 104 11.61 -2.11 9.58
CA ASN A 104 11.55 -3.54 9.88
C ASN A 104 10.24 -4.03 10.53
N THR A 105 9.18 -3.22 10.52
CA THR A 105 7.85 -3.67 10.95
C THR A 105 7.38 -4.80 10.03
N PRO A 106 6.95 -5.96 10.56
CA PRO A 106 6.47 -7.06 9.74
C PRO A 106 5.23 -6.71 8.93
N ILE A 107 5.20 -7.15 7.68
CA ILE A 107 4.05 -7.08 6.78
C ILE A 107 3.72 -8.50 6.33
N VAL A 108 2.45 -8.89 6.43
CA VAL A 108 1.97 -10.18 5.96
C VAL A 108 0.92 -9.93 4.88
N ILE A 109 1.21 -10.38 3.67
CA ILE A 109 0.32 -10.30 2.50
C ILE A 109 -0.16 -11.73 2.19
N TYR A 110 -1.47 -11.93 2.15
CA TYR A 110 -2.11 -13.23 1.96
C TYR A 110 -3.44 -13.09 1.20
N GLU A 111 -3.95 -14.21 0.70
CA GLU A 111 -5.26 -14.38 0.03
C GLU A 111 -6.33 -14.90 1.00
#